data_AF-A0A2U2CZY0-F1
#
_entry.id   AF-A0A2U2CZY0-F1
#
_cell.length_a   1.000
_cell.length_b   1.000
_cell.length_c   1.000
_cell.angle_alpha   90.00
_cell.angle_beta   90.00
_cell.angle_gamma   90.00
#
_symmetry.space_group_name_H-M   'P 1'
#
loop_
_entity.id
_entity.type
_entity.pdbx_description
1 polymer ?
#
loop_
_entity_poly.entity_id
_entity_poly.type
_entity_poly.pdbx_seq_one_letter_code
_entity_poly.pdbx_strand_id
1 'polypeptide(L)'
;PTAGNDVYNNGSTVSTTITGTTGGNFENLVPNPVPAVTTITDSVDTTTVTLTAGGAVTEGGQITYTATLTNPAQTPVTVTLSNGSTIVIDAGKTTGTVDVPTAGNDVYNNGSTVSTTITGTTGGNFENLVPNPTPAVTTITDSVDTTTVTLTAGSTVTEGGQITYTATLTNAAQ
;
A
#
# COMPACT_ATOMS: atom_id res chain seq x y z
N PRO A 1 0.44 10.18 37.46
CA PRO A 1 1.29 9.20 36.72
C PRO A 1 1.31 9.64 35.26
N THR A 2 2.45 9.57 34.58
CA THR A 2 2.52 9.85 33.14
C THR A 2 1.93 8.68 32.36
N ALA A 3 1.56 8.91 31.09
CA ALA A 3 1.28 7.80 30.18
C ALA A 3 2.52 6.88 30.09
N GLY A 4 2.27 5.60 29.80
CA GLY A 4 3.35 4.64 29.51
C GLY A 4 3.94 4.90 28.12
N ASN A 5 5.17 4.44 27.90
CA ASN A 5 5.80 4.51 26.58
C ASN A 5 5.06 3.63 25.57
N ASP A 6 4.69 4.18 24.41
CA ASP A 6 4.10 3.45 23.29
C ASP A 6 4.55 4.06 21.95
N VAL A 7 3.88 3.70 20.84
CA VAL A 7 4.26 4.14 19.48
C VAL A 7 3.46 5.34 18.99
N TYR A 8 2.60 5.92 19.82
CA TYR A 8 1.59 6.88 19.43
C TYR A 8 1.83 8.24 20.06
N ASN A 9 1.58 9.29 19.28
CA ASN A 9 1.75 10.66 19.76
C ASN A 9 0.85 10.93 20.99
N ASN A 10 1.42 10.95 22.19
CA ASN A 10 0.66 11.12 23.44
C ASN A 10 1.27 12.13 24.43
N GLY A 11 2.22 12.96 23.95
CA GLY A 11 2.87 14.02 24.73
C GLY A 11 1.90 14.85 25.59
N SER A 12 2.32 15.16 26.82
CA SER A 12 1.45 15.78 27.83
C SER A 12 2.18 16.80 28.72
N THR A 13 1.42 17.69 29.35
CA THR A 13 1.95 18.68 30.31
C THR A 13 1.27 18.51 31.66
N VAL A 14 2.05 18.62 32.75
CA VAL A 14 1.53 18.64 34.13
C VAL A 14 1.86 19.99 34.75
N SER A 15 0.88 20.62 35.41
CA SER A 15 1.07 21.90 36.09
C SER A 15 0.55 21.86 37.53
N THR A 16 1.25 22.53 38.45
CA THR A 16 0.78 22.75 39.82
C THR A 16 1.04 24.19 40.25
N THR A 17 0.19 24.74 41.11
CA THR A 17 0.30 26.13 41.60
C THR A 17 0.24 26.15 43.12
N ILE A 18 0.89 27.13 43.75
CA ILE A 18 0.80 27.32 45.20
C ILE A 18 -0.62 27.78 45.54
N THR A 19 -1.34 27.00 46.36
CA THR A 19 -2.71 27.30 46.79
C THR A 19 -2.78 28.03 48.14
N GLY A 20 -1.66 28.11 48.85
CA GLY A 20 -1.53 28.84 50.12
C GLY A 20 -0.18 28.58 50.79
N THR A 21 0.20 29.45 51.71
CA THR A 21 1.41 29.33 52.52
C THR A 21 1.08 29.58 53.99
N THR A 22 1.62 28.78 54.91
CA THR A 22 1.50 28.96 56.36
C THR A 22 2.87 28.79 57.03
N GLY A 23 3.09 29.47 58.16
CA GLY A 23 4.33 29.40 58.94
C GLY A 23 5.42 30.41 58.54
N GLY A 24 6.62 30.27 59.10
CA GLY A 24 7.84 30.97 58.67
C GLY A 24 8.11 32.37 59.25
N ASN A 25 7.28 32.89 60.17
CA ASN A 25 7.42 34.19 60.85
C ASN A 25 7.81 35.42 60.01
N PHE A 26 7.63 35.37 58.69
CA PHE A 26 7.97 36.46 57.78
C PHE A 26 7.04 37.67 57.94
N GLU A 27 7.58 38.88 57.81
CA GLU A 27 6.82 40.13 57.85
C GLU A 27 5.87 40.28 56.64
N ASN A 28 6.24 39.75 55.47
CA ASN A 28 5.42 39.74 54.26
C ASN A 28 5.83 38.58 53.34
N LEU A 29 4.98 37.56 53.20
CA LEU A 29 5.18 36.44 52.28
C LEU A 29 4.08 36.48 51.22
N VAL A 30 4.48 36.69 49.96
CA VAL A 30 3.59 36.66 48.80
C VAL A 30 4.01 35.48 47.93
N PRO A 31 3.20 34.41 47.84
CA PRO A 31 3.48 33.29 46.95
C PRO A 31 3.42 33.74 45.50
N ASN A 32 4.34 33.24 44.66
CA ASN A 32 4.23 33.41 43.22
C ASN A 32 3.04 32.58 42.69
N PRO A 33 2.01 33.19 42.09
CA PRO A 33 0.85 32.46 41.57
C PRO A 33 1.11 31.79 40.21
N VAL A 34 2.28 31.99 39.59
CA VAL A 34 2.62 31.34 38.32
C VAL A 34 2.74 29.83 38.53
N PRO A 35 1.97 29.01 37.79
CA PRO A 35 2.08 27.55 37.88
C PRO A 35 3.49 27.07 37.52
N ALA A 36 4.01 26.12 38.30
CA ALA A 36 5.13 25.31 37.85
C ALA A 36 4.60 24.33 36.79
N VAL A 37 5.17 24.39 35.59
CA VAL A 37 4.79 23.54 34.45
C VAL A 37 5.94 22.59 34.13
N THR A 38 5.63 21.31 34.00
CA THR A 38 6.54 20.27 33.52
C THR A 38 5.98 19.69 32.22
N THR A 39 6.74 19.79 31.14
CA THR A 39 6.43 19.14 29.86
C THR A 39 7.02 17.73 29.86
N ILE A 40 6.19 16.73 29.55
CA ILE A 40 6.63 15.35 29.36
C ILE A 40 6.83 15.17 27.86
N THR A 41 8.09 15.05 27.46
CA THR A 41 8.45 14.71 26.09
C THR A 41 8.33 13.20 25.91
N ASP A 42 7.59 12.81 24.89
CA ASP A 42 7.42 11.41 24.50
C ASP A 42 8.72 10.81 23.94
N SER A 43 8.83 9.49 23.95
CA SER A 43 9.87 8.80 23.18
C SER A 43 9.61 8.95 21.68
N VAL A 44 10.56 8.48 20.85
CA VAL A 44 10.28 8.24 19.43
C VAL A 44 10.44 6.74 19.18
N ASP A 45 9.31 6.07 19.04
CA ASP A 45 9.20 4.67 18.67
C ASP A 45 8.73 4.53 17.22
N THR A 46 9.25 3.51 16.54
CA THR A 46 9.04 3.33 15.09
C THR A 46 7.97 2.28 14.82
N THR A 47 6.96 2.66 14.05
CA THR A 47 6.05 1.74 13.37
C THR A 47 6.49 1.58 11.93
N THR A 48 6.57 0.34 11.44
CA THR A 48 6.90 0.06 10.03
C THR A 48 5.65 -0.36 9.28
N VAL A 49 5.53 0.04 8.01
CA VAL A 49 4.57 -0.56 7.05
C VAL A 49 5.32 -1.33 5.97
N THR A 50 4.88 -2.56 5.69
CA THR A 50 5.39 -3.41 4.60
C THR A 50 4.33 -3.60 3.53
N LEU A 51 4.77 -3.81 2.29
CA LEU A 51 3.91 -4.11 1.15
C LEU A 51 4.20 -5.51 0.64
N THR A 52 3.15 -6.30 0.44
CA THR A 52 3.21 -7.57 -0.29
C THR A 52 2.20 -7.54 -1.43
N ALA A 53 2.43 -8.38 -2.43
CA ALA A 53 1.47 -8.69 -3.47
C ALA A 53 1.20 -10.20 -3.44
N GLY A 54 0.03 -10.61 -3.93
CA GLY A 54 -0.23 -12.01 -4.26
C GLY A 54 0.87 -12.61 -5.16
N GLY A 55 0.94 -13.94 -5.22
CA GLY A 55 1.90 -14.67 -6.04
C GLY A 55 1.71 -14.46 -7.55
N ALA A 56 2.10 -15.45 -8.36
CA ALA A 56 1.90 -15.35 -9.81
C ALA A 56 0.40 -15.27 -10.16
N VAL A 57 0.06 -14.42 -11.12
CA VAL A 57 -1.29 -14.25 -11.66
C VAL A 57 -1.28 -14.45 -13.17
N THR A 58 -2.42 -14.78 -13.76
CA THR A 58 -2.57 -14.86 -15.22
C THR A 58 -3.08 -13.54 -15.78
N GLU A 59 -2.80 -13.22 -17.05
CA GLU A 59 -3.45 -12.13 -17.76
C GLU A 59 -4.98 -12.23 -17.66
N GLY A 60 -5.68 -11.09 -17.57
CA GLY A 60 -7.11 -10.99 -17.28
C GLY A 60 -7.47 -11.18 -15.80
N GLY A 61 -6.49 -11.45 -14.94
CA GLY A 61 -6.66 -11.57 -13.49
C GLY A 61 -6.52 -10.25 -12.72
N GLN A 62 -6.25 -10.36 -11.43
CA GLN A 62 -6.10 -9.24 -10.51
C GLN A 62 -4.96 -9.48 -9.53
N ILE A 63 -4.20 -8.43 -9.22
CA ILE A 63 -3.14 -8.40 -8.22
C ILE A 63 -3.71 -7.80 -6.94
N THR A 64 -3.70 -8.56 -5.86
CA THR A 64 -4.03 -8.07 -4.52
C THR A 64 -2.77 -7.57 -3.83
N TYR A 65 -2.69 -6.28 -3.56
CA TYR A 65 -1.64 -5.68 -2.73
C TYR A 65 -2.12 -5.59 -1.28
N THR A 66 -1.26 -5.93 -0.34
CA THR A 66 -1.54 -5.88 1.11
C THR A 66 -0.49 -5.03 1.82
N ALA A 67 -0.94 -4.00 2.52
CA ALA A 67 -0.09 -3.21 3.42
C ALA A 67 -0.23 -3.73 4.86
N THR A 68 0.88 -3.92 5.57
CA THR A 68 0.88 -4.44 6.95
C THR A 68 1.70 -3.54 7.87
N LEU A 69 1.09 -3.00 8.92
CA LEU A 69 1.72 -2.26 10.00
C LEU A 69 2.22 -3.19 11.11
N THR A 70 3.32 -2.82 11.77
CA THR A 70 3.80 -3.50 12.98
C THR A 70 2.94 -3.22 14.22
N ASN A 71 2.14 -2.15 14.19
CA ASN A 71 1.31 -1.68 15.29
C ASN A 71 -0.07 -1.25 14.75
N PRO A 72 -1.17 -1.46 15.50
CA PRO A 72 -2.50 -1.09 15.04
C PRO A 72 -2.63 0.43 14.90
N ALA A 73 -3.32 0.90 13.86
CA ALA A 73 -3.53 2.32 13.65
C ALA A 73 -4.55 2.89 14.64
N GLN A 74 -4.33 4.08 15.22
CA GLN A 74 -5.38 4.75 16.03
C GLN A 74 -6.33 5.59 15.18
N THR A 75 -5.83 6.12 14.06
CA THR A 75 -6.60 6.79 13.02
C THR A 75 -6.30 6.10 11.68
N PRO A 76 -7.18 6.20 10.66
CA PRO A 76 -6.91 5.54 9.38
C PRO A 76 -5.55 5.92 8.80
N VAL A 77 -4.83 4.93 8.26
CA VAL A 77 -3.58 5.13 7.52
C VAL A 77 -3.87 5.02 6.04
N THR A 78 -3.42 6.01 5.26
CA THR A 78 -3.42 5.94 3.79
C THR A 78 -2.02 5.62 3.30
N VAL A 79 -1.88 4.58 2.50
CA VAL A 79 -0.63 4.14 1.85
C VAL A 79 -0.75 4.34 0.35
N THR A 80 0.13 5.15 -0.23
CA THR A 80 0.20 5.40 -1.68
C THR A 80 1.24 4.49 -2.32
N LEU A 81 0.89 3.87 -3.44
CA LEU A 81 1.75 2.93 -4.16
C LEU A 81 2.33 3.57 -5.45
N SER A 82 3.44 3.03 -5.94
CA SER A 82 4.12 3.52 -7.16
C SER A 82 3.31 3.32 -8.44
N ASN A 83 2.34 2.42 -8.44
CA ASN A 83 1.39 2.21 -9.53
C ASN A 83 0.17 3.17 -9.49
N GLY A 84 0.18 4.13 -8.55
CA GLY A 84 -0.89 5.12 -8.37
C GLY A 84 -2.06 4.65 -7.49
N SER A 85 -2.09 3.39 -7.06
CA SER A 85 -3.14 2.87 -6.18
C SER A 85 -2.96 3.34 -4.73
N THR A 86 -4.05 3.30 -3.97
CA THR A 86 -4.07 3.63 -2.54
C THR A 86 -4.65 2.49 -1.71
N ILE A 87 -3.97 2.14 -0.61
CA ILE A 87 -4.49 1.22 0.41
C ILE A 87 -4.88 2.05 1.64
N VAL A 88 -6.06 1.77 2.19
CA VAL A 88 -6.51 2.32 3.48
C VAL A 88 -6.43 1.22 4.52
N ILE A 89 -5.76 1.50 5.65
CA ILE A 89 -5.76 0.67 6.84
C ILE A 89 -6.62 1.39 7.88
N ASP A 90 -7.76 0.80 8.21
CA ASP A 90 -8.72 1.42 9.13
C ASP A 90 -8.18 1.54 10.56
N ALA A 91 -8.77 2.44 11.34
CA ALA A 91 -8.50 2.55 12.77
C ALA A 91 -8.75 1.21 13.48
N GLY A 92 -7.85 0.87 14.41
CA GLY A 92 -7.80 -0.39 15.13
C GLY A 92 -7.25 -1.57 14.32
N LYS A 93 -6.84 -1.37 13.06
CA LYS A 93 -6.31 -2.43 12.19
C LYS A 93 -4.82 -2.27 11.94
N THR A 94 -4.19 -3.38 11.57
CA THR A 94 -2.81 -3.44 11.10
C THR A 94 -2.70 -3.70 9.61
N THR A 95 -3.80 -4.07 8.94
CA THR A 95 -3.78 -4.48 7.54
C THR A 95 -4.85 -3.78 6.71
N GLY A 96 -4.52 -3.57 5.43
CA GLY A 96 -5.42 -3.07 4.40
C GLY A 96 -5.01 -3.63 3.05
N THR A 97 -5.95 -3.69 2.10
CA THR A 97 -5.73 -4.29 0.78
C THR A 97 -6.29 -3.42 -0.35
N VAL A 98 -5.75 -3.60 -1.55
CA VAL A 98 -6.32 -3.08 -2.80
C VAL A 98 -6.11 -4.09 -3.92
N ASP A 99 -7.12 -4.27 -4.77
CA ASP A 99 -7.05 -5.10 -5.97
C ASP A 99 -6.82 -4.23 -7.20
N VAL A 100 -5.86 -4.61 -8.03
CA VAL A 100 -5.52 -3.93 -9.29
C VAL A 100 -5.63 -4.94 -10.43
N PRO A 101 -6.44 -4.69 -11.48
CA PRO A 101 -6.56 -5.60 -12.61
C PRO A 101 -5.25 -5.66 -13.40
N THR A 102 -4.95 -6.82 -13.97
CA THR A 102 -3.88 -6.96 -14.98
C THR A 102 -4.39 -6.54 -16.37
N ALA A 103 -3.50 -6.53 -17.36
CA ALA A 103 -3.93 -6.42 -18.76
C ALA A 103 -4.96 -7.51 -19.08
N GLY A 104 -5.89 -7.24 -20.00
CA GLY A 104 -6.93 -8.22 -20.36
C GLY A 104 -6.36 -9.29 -21.29
N ASN A 105 -6.79 -10.55 -21.12
CA ASN A 105 -6.28 -11.67 -21.91
C ASN A 105 -6.32 -11.42 -23.42
N ASP A 106 -5.22 -11.67 -24.11
CA ASP A 106 -5.16 -11.70 -25.57
C ASP A 106 -4.39 -12.91 -26.13
N VAL A 107 -4.31 -12.99 -27.45
CA VAL A 107 -3.72 -14.15 -28.16
C VAL A 107 -2.20 -14.09 -28.30
N TYR A 108 -1.58 -13.02 -27.83
CA TYR A 108 -0.17 -12.73 -28.02
C TYR A 108 0.60 -13.02 -26.75
N ASN A 109 1.75 -13.69 -26.88
CA ASN A 109 2.58 -13.99 -25.73
C ASN A 109 3.18 -12.71 -25.13
N ASN A 110 2.56 -12.23 -24.05
CA ASN A 110 2.86 -10.92 -23.48
C ASN A 110 3.15 -10.96 -21.96
N GLY A 111 3.48 -12.15 -21.44
CA GLY A 111 3.83 -12.35 -20.04
C GLY A 111 4.86 -11.34 -19.53
N SER A 112 4.67 -10.86 -18.30
CA SER A 112 5.43 -9.73 -17.75
C SER A 112 5.66 -9.85 -16.25
N THR A 113 6.54 -9.00 -15.71
CA THR A 113 6.74 -8.87 -14.26
C THR A 113 6.50 -7.42 -13.87
N VAL A 114 5.66 -7.21 -12.86
CA VAL A 114 5.41 -5.89 -12.29
C VAL A 114 6.05 -5.77 -10.91
N SER A 115 6.52 -4.57 -10.60
CA SER A 115 7.15 -4.22 -9.33
C SER A 115 6.48 -2.97 -8.77
N THR A 116 6.09 -2.99 -7.51
CA THR A 116 5.37 -1.88 -6.86
C THR A 116 5.93 -1.61 -5.48
N THR A 117 6.18 -0.34 -5.17
CA THR A 117 6.70 0.12 -3.88
C THR A 117 5.70 1.05 -3.20
N ILE A 118 5.91 1.28 -1.90
CA ILE A 118 5.24 2.36 -1.17
C ILE A 118 5.93 3.69 -1.51
N THR A 119 5.17 4.68 -1.92
CA THR A 119 5.66 6.03 -2.26
C THR A 119 5.29 7.08 -1.21
N GLY A 120 4.30 6.81 -0.36
CA GLY A 120 3.91 7.72 0.71
C GLY A 120 2.97 7.07 1.73
N THR A 121 2.98 7.59 2.95
CA THR A 121 2.11 7.17 4.05
C THR A 121 1.65 8.36 4.87
N THR A 122 0.38 8.39 5.28
CA THR A 122 -0.17 9.43 6.17
C THR A 122 -1.17 8.83 7.16
N GLY A 123 -1.33 9.46 8.33
CA GLY A 123 -2.31 9.03 9.35
C GLY A 123 -1.71 8.13 10.45
N GLY A 124 -2.56 7.30 11.08
CA GLY A 124 -2.14 6.30 12.08
C GLY A 124 -1.95 6.81 13.51
N ASN A 125 -1.69 8.11 13.68
CA ASN A 125 -1.28 8.73 14.94
C ASN A 125 0.04 8.18 15.53
N PHE A 126 0.93 7.65 14.69
CA PHE A 126 2.24 7.17 15.13
C PHE A 126 3.24 8.32 15.34
N GLU A 127 4.18 8.14 16.24
CA GLU A 127 5.33 9.04 16.43
C GLU A 127 6.24 9.06 15.21
N ASN A 128 6.57 7.86 14.71
CA ASN A 128 7.37 7.68 13.52
C ASN A 128 6.84 6.51 12.69
N LEU A 129 6.25 6.80 11.53
CA LEU A 129 5.81 5.79 10.56
C LEU A 129 6.81 5.71 9.41
N VAL A 130 7.47 4.56 9.27
CA VAL A 130 8.51 4.33 8.27
C VAL A 130 8.06 3.27 7.26
N PRO A 131 7.93 3.62 5.97
CA PRO A 131 7.69 2.63 4.92
C PRO A 131 8.90 1.74 4.68
N ASN A 132 8.67 0.44 4.54
CA ASN A 132 9.69 -0.48 4.02
C ASN A 132 9.87 -0.25 2.50
N PRO A 133 11.09 0.01 2.00
CA PRO A 133 11.34 0.31 0.59
C PRO A 133 11.30 -0.93 -0.32
N THR A 134 11.18 -2.13 0.24
CA THR A 134 11.20 -3.38 -0.55
C THR A 134 10.00 -3.44 -1.50
N PRO A 135 10.22 -3.66 -2.81
CA PRO A 135 9.13 -3.78 -3.75
C PRO A 135 8.36 -5.09 -3.58
N ALA A 136 7.04 -5.01 -3.73
CA ALA A 136 6.20 -6.17 -4.00
C ALA A 136 6.28 -6.51 -5.49
N VAL A 137 6.66 -7.75 -5.81
CA VAL A 137 6.89 -8.22 -7.18
C VAL A 137 5.88 -9.31 -7.52
N THR A 138 5.26 -9.19 -8.69
CA THR A 138 4.29 -10.16 -9.20
C THR A 138 4.64 -10.52 -10.64
N THR A 139 4.73 -11.82 -10.93
CA THR A 139 4.83 -12.34 -12.29
C THR A 139 3.43 -12.54 -12.86
N ILE A 140 3.19 -11.97 -14.03
CA ILE A 140 1.98 -12.14 -14.82
C ILE A 140 2.31 -13.15 -15.92
N THR A 141 1.70 -14.33 -15.84
CA THR A 141 1.84 -15.36 -16.87
C THR A 141 0.84 -15.14 -17.97
N ASP A 142 1.32 -15.25 -19.20
CA ASP A 142 0.50 -15.33 -20.40
C ASP A 142 -0.46 -16.52 -20.35
N SER A 143 -1.64 -16.38 -20.97
CA SER A 143 -2.57 -17.48 -21.12
C SER A 143 -2.39 -18.14 -22.50
N VAL A 144 -2.63 -19.44 -22.60
CA VAL A 144 -2.44 -20.15 -23.87
C VAL A 144 -3.68 -20.05 -24.72
N ASP A 145 -3.59 -19.25 -25.78
CA ASP A 145 -4.62 -19.10 -26.80
C ASP A 145 -4.26 -19.84 -28.10
N THR A 146 -5.20 -20.63 -28.63
CA THR A 146 -4.98 -21.43 -29.85
C THR A 146 -5.38 -20.65 -31.09
N THR A 147 -4.43 -20.48 -32.01
CA THR A 147 -4.69 -19.98 -33.37
C THR A 147 -4.69 -21.13 -34.36
N THR A 148 -5.76 -21.27 -35.15
CA THR A 148 -5.85 -22.29 -36.19
C THR A 148 -5.72 -21.66 -37.58
N VAL A 149 -5.16 -22.42 -38.52
CA VAL A 149 -5.07 -22.05 -39.93
C VAL A 149 -5.98 -22.94 -40.76
N THR A 150 -6.78 -22.33 -41.63
CA THR A 150 -7.63 -23.04 -42.58
C THR A 150 -7.16 -22.74 -44.00
N LEU A 151 -7.00 -23.78 -44.81
CA LEU A 151 -6.59 -23.66 -46.21
C LEU A 151 -7.79 -23.90 -47.12
N THR A 152 -8.09 -22.95 -47.99
CA THR A 152 -9.18 -23.05 -48.95
C THR A 152 -8.66 -22.86 -50.38
N ALA A 153 -9.28 -23.54 -51.33
CA ALA A 153 -9.02 -23.39 -52.76
C ALA A 153 -10.33 -23.57 -53.54
N GLY A 154 -10.35 -23.12 -54.79
CA GLY A 154 -11.44 -23.41 -55.70
C GLY A 154 -11.61 -24.93 -55.90
N SER A 155 -12.84 -25.40 -56.03
CA SER A 155 -13.16 -26.83 -56.16
C SER A 155 -12.81 -27.43 -57.53
N THR A 156 -12.55 -26.59 -58.52
CA THR A 156 -12.23 -27.00 -59.89
C THR A 156 -11.19 -26.06 -60.51
N VAL A 157 -10.36 -26.60 -61.39
CA VAL A 157 -9.47 -25.82 -62.27
C VAL A 157 -9.46 -26.46 -63.65
N THR A 158 -9.34 -25.65 -64.71
CA THR A 158 -9.11 -26.15 -66.07
C THR A 158 -7.66 -26.55 -66.25
N GLU A 159 -7.38 -27.55 -67.09
CA GLU A 159 -6.00 -27.94 -67.41
C GLU A 159 -5.20 -26.74 -67.94
N GLY A 160 -3.98 -26.56 -67.41
CA GLY A 160 -3.15 -25.37 -67.66
C GLY A 160 -3.53 -24.11 -66.85
N GLY A 161 -4.57 -24.16 -66.01
CA GLY A 161 -4.99 -23.05 -65.15
C GLY A 161 -4.22 -22.95 -63.83
N GLN A 162 -4.29 -21.78 -63.18
CA GLN A 162 -3.70 -21.53 -61.87
C GLN A 162 -4.66 -21.91 -60.74
N ILE A 163 -4.18 -22.62 -59.72
CA ILE A 163 -4.88 -22.80 -58.45
C ILE A 163 -4.34 -21.81 -57.44
N THR A 164 -5.22 -21.02 -56.83
CA THR A 164 -4.88 -20.16 -55.69
C THR A 164 -5.37 -20.79 -54.41
N TYR A 165 -4.45 -20.96 -53.46
CA TYR A 165 -4.78 -21.37 -52.10
C TYR A 165 -4.80 -20.15 -51.20
N THR A 166 -5.85 -20.00 -50.40
CA THR A 166 -5.97 -18.94 -49.39
C THR A 166 -5.90 -19.57 -48.00
N ALA A 167 -4.88 -19.19 -47.23
CA ALA A 167 -4.76 -19.54 -45.82
C ALA A 167 -5.42 -18.44 -44.98
N THR A 168 -6.31 -18.83 -44.07
CA THR A 168 -7.00 -17.91 -43.14
C THR A 168 -6.72 -18.34 -41.71
N LEU A 169 -6.24 -17.41 -40.88
CA LEU A 169 -6.02 -17.61 -39.44
C LEU A 169 -7.29 -17.25 -38.66
N THR A 170 -7.56 -17.94 -37.55
CA THR A 170 -8.66 -17.56 -36.63
C THR A 170 -8.36 -16.29 -35.83
N ASN A 171 -7.09 -15.95 -35.63
CA ASN A 171 -6.64 -14.75 -34.95
C ASN A 171 -5.67 -13.98 -35.86
N ALA A 172 -5.65 -12.65 -35.75
CA ALA A 172 -4.75 -11.81 -36.54
C ALA A 172 -3.30 -12.00 -36.08
N ALA A 173 -2.37 -12.10 -37.05
CA ALA A 173 -0.95 -12.02 -36.76
C ALA A 173 -0.58 -10.59 -36.35
N GLN A 174 0.41 -10.47 -35.46
CA GLN A 174 0.98 -9.21 -34.99
C GLN A 174 2.44 -9.07 -35.46
#